data_AF-A0A4Y7RWT8-F1
#
_entry.id   AF-A0A4Y7RWT8-F1
#
_cell.length_a   1.000
_cell.length_b   1.000
_cell.length_c   1.000
_cell.angle_alpha   90.00
_cell.angle_beta   90.00
_cell.angle_gamma   90.00
#
_symmetry.space_group_name_H-M   'P 1'
#
loop_
_entity.id
_entity.type
_entity.pdbx_description
1 polymer ?
#
loop_
_entity_poly.entity_id
_entity_poly.type
_entity_poly.pdbx_seq_one_letter_code
_entity_poly.pdbx_strand_id
1 'polypeptide(L)'
;MNLNSTLDTYTPDKLIADIAIPALVKGVLLQGGQGALARGTVLGKITKTIGAATPGAGNTGTGTVSDISLGAAAKIGNYVLTCTGGSNTKAAAVAAWAANAAGTGALTMADPGPLGNAVKEGVYKVVCVEPGANVGTFEVFDPDGILIGVATVAAAFASTHINFTIADGATDFIAGEGFDVTVTFTATVPANGGVFSVVDPDGVALASATVGVAYAGAINFTINDGATDFAVNDTFTIAVAASAEKYAKVNSAVLDGRELADCILAVATDTGAAIPPGAADVYAEAYKAGQFNRAALVFGGADTAATHEERLRGLGIQLSDNVAY
;
A
#
# COMPACT_ATOMS: atom_id res chain seq x y z
N MET A 1 40.99 20.23 56.12
CA MET A 1 40.58 20.04 54.71
C MET A 1 40.52 18.54 54.50
N ASN A 2 39.32 17.94 54.63
CA ASN A 2 39.17 16.49 54.54
C ASN A 2 39.19 16.08 53.07
N LEU A 3 40.27 15.43 52.65
CA LEU A 3 40.54 14.92 51.30
C LEU A 3 39.88 13.54 51.05
N ASN A 4 38.73 13.26 51.65
CA ASN A 4 38.02 12.00 51.42
C ASN A 4 36.84 12.22 50.48
N SER A 5 37.12 12.54 49.21
CA SER A 5 36.17 12.28 48.15
C SER A 5 36.15 10.76 47.97
N THR A 6 35.00 10.13 48.25
CA THR A 6 34.70 8.78 47.79
C THR A 6 35.00 8.73 46.30
N LEU A 7 36.12 8.12 45.92
CA LEU A 7 36.34 7.68 44.55
C LEU A 7 35.17 6.74 44.26
N ASP A 8 34.29 7.12 43.34
CA ASP A 8 33.23 6.25 42.86
C ASP A 8 33.86 4.89 42.57
N THR A 9 33.39 3.86 43.26
CA THR A 9 33.90 2.50 43.13
C THR A 9 33.73 2.06 41.68
N TYR A 10 34.80 2.13 40.88
CA TYR A 10 34.79 1.62 39.52
C TYR A 10 34.58 0.11 39.59
N THR A 11 33.33 -0.30 39.36
CA THR A 11 32.99 -1.71 39.16
C THR A 11 33.24 -1.97 37.67
N PRO A 12 34.27 -2.75 37.30
CA PRO A 12 34.54 -3.04 35.90
C PRO A 12 33.33 -3.75 35.32
N ASP A 13 32.72 -3.16 34.31
CA ASP A 13 31.49 -3.65 33.70
C ASP A 13 31.71 -4.82 32.73
N LYS A 14 32.92 -5.37 32.66
CA LYS A 14 33.18 -6.60 31.92
C LYS A 14 33.21 -6.41 30.41
N LEU A 15 32.97 -5.19 29.89
CA LEU A 15 32.62 -4.98 28.49
C LEU A 15 33.81 -5.16 27.53
N ILE A 16 34.98 -4.64 27.88
CA ILE A 16 36.19 -4.77 27.08
C ILE A 16 36.85 -6.11 27.42
N ALA A 17 37.03 -6.97 26.41
CA ALA A 17 37.55 -8.32 26.59
C ALA A 17 39.07 -8.40 26.50
N ASP A 18 39.68 -7.58 25.65
CA ASP A 18 41.13 -7.46 25.51
C ASP A 18 41.48 -6.06 24.98
N ILE A 19 42.68 -5.58 25.32
CA ILE A 19 43.26 -4.34 24.82
C ILE A 19 44.20 -4.57 23.63
N ALA A 20 44.47 -5.83 23.26
CA ALA A 20 45.30 -6.20 22.10
C ALA A 20 44.76 -5.61 20.79
N ILE A 21 43.43 -5.49 20.67
CA ILE A 21 42.77 -4.72 19.61
C ILE A 21 42.30 -3.40 20.22
N PRO A 22 42.92 -2.26 19.86
CA PRO A 22 42.56 -0.96 20.42
C PRO A 22 41.09 -0.64 20.19
N ALA A 23 40.39 -0.23 21.26
CA ALA A 23 39.03 0.24 21.15
C ALA A 23 39.03 1.62 20.46
N LEU A 24 38.42 1.70 19.28
CA LEU A 24 38.29 2.95 18.55
C LEU A 24 36.89 3.52 18.79
N VAL A 25 36.79 4.81 19.11
CA VAL A 25 35.51 5.50 19.32
C VAL A 25 35.12 6.38 18.12
N LYS A 26 33.83 6.69 18.03
CA LYS A 26 33.24 7.69 17.15
C LYS A 26 32.06 8.38 17.86
N GLY A 27 31.73 9.60 17.44
CA GLY A 27 30.47 10.24 17.80
C GLY A 27 29.32 9.65 17.00
N VAL A 28 28.17 9.47 17.65
CA VAL A 28 26.91 9.06 17.03
C VAL A 28 25.77 9.96 17.53
N LEU A 29 24.76 10.16 16.70
CA LEU A 29 23.52 10.82 17.10
C LEU A 29 22.46 9.75 17.38
N LEU A 30 22.11 9.57 18.64
CA LEU A 30 21.08 8.62 19.06
C LEU A 30 19.69 9.21 18.80
N GLN A 31 18.79 8.41 18.23
CA GLN A 31 17.39 8.79 18.12
C GLN A 31 16.80 9.03 19.51
N GLY A 32 16.06 10.13 19.70
CA GLY A 32 15.32 10.36 20.92
C GLY A 32 14.26 9.28 21.20
N GLY A 33 13.90 9.09 22.46
CA GLY A 33 12.74 8.31 22.90
C GLY A 33 13.02 6.83 23.15
N GLN A 34 14.28 6.39 23.16
CA GLN A 34 14.65 5.00 23.42
C GLN A 34 14.79 4.65 24.92
N GLY A 35 14.64 5.66 25.78
CA GLY A 35 14.91 5.56 27.22
C GLY A 35 16.41 5.47 27.53
N ALA A 36 16.73 4.91 28.70
CA ALA A 36 18.10 4.68 29.14
C ALA A 36 18.76 3.53 28.36
N LEU A 37 19.80 3.84 27.60
CA LEU A 37 20.65 2.86 26.91
C LEU A 37 21.88 2.58 27.77
N ALA A 38 22.14 1.31 28.05
CA ALA A 38 23.33 0.89 28.80
C ALA A 38 24.57 0.92 27.90
N ARG A 39 25.75 1.18 28.50
CA ARG A 39 27.04 0.92 27.86
C ARG A 39 27.08 -0.55 27.42
N GLY A 40 27.61 -0.83 26.22
CA GLY A 40 27.56 -2.17 25.63
C GLY A 40 26.33 -2.45 24.76
N THR A 41 25.40 -1.49 24.64
CA THR A 41 24.27 -1.60 23.72
C THR A 41 24.76 -1.59 22.27
N VAL A 42 24.39 -2.61 21.49
CA VAL A 42 24.67 -2.67 20.05
C VAL A 42 23.67 -1.80 19.31
N LEU A 43 24.21 -0.90 18.48
CA LEU A 43 23.46 0.09 17.74
C LEU A 43 23.46 -0.23 16.25
N GLY A 44 22.30 -0.07 15.64
CA GLY A 44 22.13 -0.05 14.19
C GLY A 44 21.92 1.39 13.70
N LYS A 45 22.37 1.67 12.49
CA LYS A 45 22.17 2.96 11.83
C LYS A 45 20.80 2.97 11.15
N ILE A 46 19.96 3.94 11.47
CA ILE A 46 18.70 4.17 10.78
C ILE A 46 19.04 4.84 9.45
N THR A 47 18.75 4.15 8.36
CA THR A 47 18.98 4.60 6.98
C THR A 47 17.71 5.15 6.34
N LYS A 48 16.55 4.65 6.75
CA LYS A 48 15.24 5.05 6.22
C LYS A 48 14.23 5.26 7.34
N THR A 49 13.26 6.11 7.11
CA THR A 49 12.09 6.27 7.99
C THR A 49 10.84 6.24 7.14
N ILE A 50 9.79 5.59 7.63
CA ILE A 50 8.48 5.59 6.99
C ILE A 50 7.54 6.52 7.76
N GLY A 51 6.89 7.44 7.04
CA GLY A 51 5.91 8.37 7.59
C GLY A 51 4.52 7.74 7.68
N ALA A 52 3.61 8.44 8.36
CA ALA A 52 2.19 8.11 8.29
C ALA A 52 1.63 8.36 6.89
N ALA A 53 0.52 7.71 6.56
CA ALA A 53 -0.21 8.00 5.34
C ALA A 53 -0.85 9.40 5.42
N THR A 54 -0.61 10.20 4.40
CA THR A 54 -1.22 11.53 4.25
C THR A 54 -2.35 11.43 3.22
N PRO A 55 -3.61 11.71 3.59
CA PRO A 55 -4.72 11.72 2.65
C PRO A 55 -4.57 12.85 1.62
N GLY A 56 -5.02 12.60 0.39
CA GLY A 56 -5.15 13.63 -0.63
C GLY A 56 -6.21 14.67 -0.26
N ALA A 57 -5.96 15.94 -0.62
CA ALA A 57 -6.87 17.04 -0.28
C ALA A 57 -8.26 16.93 -0.93
N GLY A 58 -8.38 16.16 -2.02
CA GLY A 58 -9.64 15.91 -2.72
C GLY A 58 -10.39 14.67 -2.25
N ASN A 59 -9.89 13.97 -1.22
CA ASN A 59 -10.53 12.74 -0.77
C ASN A 59 -11.91 13.02 -0.19
N THR A 60 -12.90 12.21 -0.59
CA THR A 60 -14.24 12.27 -0.01
C THR A 60 -14.47 11.19 1.05
N GLY A 61 -13.77 10.05 0.94
CA GLY A 61 -13.83 8.99 1.93
C GLY A 61 -13.11 9.34 3.22
N THR A 62 -13.63 8.81 4.32
CA THR A 62 -13.09 9.03 5.69
C THR A 62 -12.20 7.89 6.18
N GLY A 63 -11.92 6.91 5.33
CA GLY A 63 -11.08 5.78 5.70
C GLY A 63 -9.63 6.18 5.98
N THR A 64 -8.87 5.25 6.55
CA THR A 64 -7.51 5.50 7.04
C THR A 64 -6.56 4.40 6.58
N VAL A 65 -5.26 4.63 6.73
CA VAL A 65 -4.23 3.60 6.49
C VAL A 65 -3.46 3.38 7.78
N SER A 66 -3.46 2.14 8.28
CA SER A 66 -2.80 1.71 9.52
C SER A 66 -1.67 0.71 9.24
N ASP A 67 -0.98 0.30 10.31
CA ASP A 67 0.02 -0.78 10.29
C ASP A 67 1.17 -0.54 9.29
N ILE A 68 1.48 0.73 9.08
CA ILE A 68 2.46 1.18 8.10
C ILE A 68 3.86 0.76 8.56
N SER A 69 4.55 -0.02 7.73
CA SER A 69 5.93 -0.46 7.98
C SER A 69 6.70 -0.64 6.67
N LEU A 70 8.03 -0.69 6.77
CA LEU A 70 8.91 -0.93 5.62
C LEU A 70 8.90 -2.41 5.23
N GLY A 71 8.90 -2.69 3.93
CA GLY A 71 9.22 -4.00 3.37
C GLY A 71 10.64 -4.06 2.82
N ALA A 72 11.14 -5.26 2.51
CA ALA A 72 12.54 -5.46 2.10
C ALA A 72 12.91 -4.72 0.81
N ALA A 73 11.94 -4.49 -0.07
CA ALA A 73 12.11 -3.77 -1.32
C ALA A 73 11.81 -2.26 -1.21
N ALA A 74 11.68 -1.70 0.00
CA ALA A 74 11.35 -0.29 0.21
C ALA A 74 12.39 0.65 -0.42
N LYS A 75 11.98 1.40 -1.43
CA LYS A 75 12.68 2.56 -2.00
C LYS A 75 12.38 3.84 -1.23
N ILE A 76 13.32 4.79 -1.25
CA ILE A 76 13.11 6.15 -0.72
C ILE A 76 12.27 6.93 -1.73
N GLY A 77 11.30 7.69 -1.23
CA GLY A 77 10.37 8.51 -1.99
C GLY A 77 8.93 8.25 -1.57
N ASN A 78 8.01 8.75 -2.39
CA ASN A 78 6.58 8.68 -2.10
C ASN A 78 5.96 7.44 -2.75
N TYR A 79 5.28 6.64 -1.95
CA TYR A 79 4.34 5.63 -2.44
C TYR A 79 2.97 6.26 -2.51
N VAL A 80 2.32 6.15 -3.66
CA VAL A 80 1.00 6.73 -3.90
C VAL A 80 0.00 5.60 -4.03
N LEU A 81 -1.03 5.65 -3.19
CA LEU A 81 -2.16 4.76 -3.22
C LEU A 81 -3.31 5.52 -3.88
N THR A 82 -4.00 4.95 -4.85
CA THR A 82 -5.15 5.58 -5.51
C THR A 82 -6.30 4.61 -5.64
N CYS A 83 -7.45 4.97 -5.09
CA CYS A 83 -8.68 4.18 -5.16
C CYS A 83 -9.12 4.05 -6.61
N THR A 84 -9.20 2.82 -7.10
CA THR A 84 -9.60 2.50 -8.47
C THR A 84 -11.04 1.98 -8.56
N GLY A 85 -11.79 1.97 -7.45
CA GLY A 85 -13.10 1.33 -7.39
C GLY A 85 -13.02 -0.04 -6.71
N GLY A 86 -13.65 -1.05 -7.29
CA GLY A 86 -13.78 -2.40 -6.72
C GLY A 86 -15.06 -3.11 -7.15
N SER A 87 -15.96 -2.36 -7.79
CA SER A 87 -17.11 -2.84 -8.53
C SER A 87 -17.29 -1.99 -9.80
N ASN A 88 -18.26 -2.37 -10.65
CA ASN A 88 -18.70 -1.56 -11.78
C ASN A 88 -20.22 -1.45 -11.76
N THR A 89 -20.73 -0.22 -11.87
CA THR A 89 -22.13 -0.02 -12.25
C THR A 89 -22.23 -0.08 -13.77
N LYS A 90 -23.24 -0.78 -14.28
CA LYS A 90 -23.48 -0.93 -15.71
C LYS A 90 -24.74 -0.16 -16.09
N ALA A 91 -24.68 0.63 -17.14
CA ALA A 91 -25.83 1.36 -17.69
C ALA A 91 -25.99 1.03 -19.18
N ALA A 92 -27.22 1.07 -19.66
CA ALA A 92 -27.55 0.93 -21.08
C ALA A 92 -28.41 2.12 -21.52
N ALA A 93 -28.02 2.75 -22.63
CA ALA A 93 -28.76 3.83 -23.26
C ALA A 93 -29.12 3.44 -24.69
N VAL A 94 -30.40 3.58 -25.03
CA VAL A 94 -30.94 3.23 -26.35
C VAL A 94 -31.04 4.47 -27.21
N ALA A 95 -30.56 4.39 -28.45
CA ALA A 95 -30.72 5.42 -29.45
C ALA A 95 -31.27 4.81 -30.75
N ALA A 96 -32.42 5.29 -31.22
CA ALA A 96 -32.91 4.98 -32.56
C ALA A 96 -31.98 5.61 -33.60
N TRP A 97 -31.71 4.90 -34.69
CA TRP A 97 -30.90 5.45 -35.76
C TRP A 97 -31.60 6.62 -36.44
N ALA A 98 -30.82 7.63 -36.82
CA ALA A 98 -31.35 8.82 -37.49
C ALA A 98 -31.98 8.53 -38.87
N ALA A 99 -31.63 7.38 -39.47
CA ALA A 99 -32.19 6.92 -40.73
C ALA A 99 -33.59 6.29 -40.58
N ASN A 100 -34.04 6.00 -39.35
CA ASN A 100 -35.36 5.44 -39.13
C ASN A 100 -36.44 6.46 -39.51
N ALA A 101 -37.48 6.01 -40.21
CA ALA A 101 -38.66 6.83 -40.47
C ALA A 101 -39.30 7.30 -39.16
N ALA A 102 -39.94 8.48 -39.21
CA ALA A 102 -40.59 9.03 -38.03
C ALA A 102 -41.71 8.09 -37.55
N GLY A 103 -41.66 7.75 -36.26
CA GLY A 103 -42.67 6.91 -35.61
C GLY A 103 -42.62 5.44 -36.02
N THR A 104 -41.45 4.90 -36.38
CA THR A 104 -41.27 3.46 -36.69
C THR A 104 -41.32 2.53 -35.48
N GLY A 105 -41.07 3.04 -34.29
CA GLY A 105 -41.19 2.27 -33.05
C GLY A 105 -40.14 2.64 -32.03
N ALA A 106 -40.03 1.82 -30.98
CA ALA A 106 -39.09 2.05 -29.89
C ALA A 106 -38.56 0.73 -29.32
N LEU A 107 -37.28 0.72 -28.95
CA LEU A 107 -36.68 -0.32 -28.14
C LEU A 107 -36.67 0.13 -26.68
N THR A 108 -37.22 -0.71 -25.80
CA THR A 108 -37.25 -0.48 -24.36
C THR A 108 -36.42 -1.55 -23.66
N MET A 109 -35.44 -1.13 -22.86
CA MET A 109 -34.63 -2.06 -22.06
C MET A 109 -35.50 -2.80 -21.04
N ALA A 110 -35.21 -4.07 -20.80
CA ALA A 110 -35.95 -4.86 -19.82
C ALA A 110 -35.79 -4.30 -18.40
N ASP A 111 -36.88 -4.31 -17.63
CA ASP A 111 -36.87 -3.99 -16.21
C ASP A 111 -37.72 -5.04 -15.46
N PRO A 112 -37.13 -5.85 -14.54
CA PRO A 112 -35.73 -5.83 -14.11
C PRO A 112 -34.77 -6.56 -15.07
N GLY A 113 -33.47 -6.27 -14.94
CA GLY A 113 -32.39 -7.05 -15.56
C GLY A 113 -32.08 -6.71 -17.04
N PRO A 114 -31.84 -5.44 -17.39
CA PRO A 114 -31.53 -5.05 -18.77
C PRO A 114 -30.19 -5.60 -19.29
N LEU A 115 -29.28 -5.98 -18.39
CA LEU A 115 -27.91 -6.39 -18.70
C LEU A 115 -27.57 -7.72 -18.02
N GLY A 116 -27.06 -8.68 -18.80
CA GLY A 116 -26.64 -10.00 -18.33
C GLY A 116 -25.17 -10.07 -17.90
N ASN A 117 -24.72 -11.28 -17.55
CA ASN A 117 -23.37 -11.52 -17.02
C ASN A 117 -22.27 -11.43 -18.09
N ALA A 118 -22.60 -11.70 -19.36
CA ALA A 118 -21.70 -11.66 -20.51
C ALA A 118 -21.71 -10.31 -21.23
N VAL A 119 -22.47 -9.33 -20.73
CA VAL A 119 -22.49 -7.99 -21.30
C VAL A 119 -21.08 -7.40 -21.38
N LYS A 120 -20.75 -6.89 -22.55
CA LYS A 120 -19.57 -6.10 -22.90
C LYS A 120 -19.89 -4.60 -22.87
N GLU A 121 -18.91 -3.78 -22.53
CA GLU A 121 -18.97 -2.33 -22.72
C GLU A 121 -18.86 -1.99 -24.22
N GLY A 122 -19.56 -0.94 -24.66
CA GLY A 122 -19.58 -0.51 -26.07
C GLY A 122 -20.99 -0.47 -26.67
N VAL A 123 -21.06 -0.38 -28.00
CA VAL A 123 -22.31 -0.21 -28.74
C VAL A 123 -22.79 -1.53 -29.31
N TYR A 124 -23.94 -2.01 -28.85
CA TYR A 124 -24.66 -3.11 -29.49
C TYR A 124 -25.51 -2.57 -30.63
N LYS A 125 -25.59 -3.33 -31.73
CA LYS A 125 -26.41 -2.96 -32.89
C LYS A 125 -27.61 -3.88 -33.00
N VAL A 126 -28.80 -3.31 -33.11
CA VAL A 126 -30.05 -4.03 -33.28
C VAL A 126 -30.63 -3.62 -34.63
N VAL A 127 -30.62 -4.52 -35.61
CA VAL A 127 -30.87 -4.19 -37.03
C VAL A 127 -32.06 -4.98 -37.56
N CYS A 128 -33.06 -4.31 -38.11
CA CYS A 128 -34.21 -4.95 -38.74
C CYS A 128 -33.78 -5.68 -40.02
N VAL A 129 -34.08 -6.97 -40.12
CA VAL A 129 -33.73 -7.81 -41.27
C VAL A 129 -34.96 -8.30 -42.04
N GLU A 130 -36.04 -8.65 -41.35
CA GLU A 130 -37.32 -9.00 -41.99
C GLU A 130 -38.43 -8.12 -41.43
N PRO A 131 -38.72 -6.97 -42.07
CA PRO A 131 -39.83 -6.11 -41.67
C PRO A 131 -41.19 -6.74 -42.03
N GLY A 132 -42.25 -6.37 -41.32
CA GLY A 132 -43.62 -6.71 -41.67
C GLY A 132 -44.63 -5.78 -41.01
N ALA A 133 -45.89 -5.85 -41.43
CA ALA A 133 -46.93 -5.00 -40.85
C ALA A 133 -47.15 -5.35 -39.36
N ASN A 134 -46.91 -4.40 -38.45
CA ASN A 134 -47.01 -4.58 -37.00
C ASN A 134 -46.11 -5.69 -36.42
N VAL A 135 -45.08 -6.09 -37.17
CA VAL A 135 -44.14 -7.16 -36.80
C VAL A 135 -42.75 -6.89 -37.37
N GLY A 136 -41.75 -7.63 -36.93
CA GLY A 136 -40.42 -7.56 -37.54
C GLY A 136 -39.41 -8.42 -36.81
N THR A 137 -38.37 -8.86 -37.52
CA THR A 137 -37.22 -9.57 -36.94
C THR A 137 -35.99 -8.68 -36.98
N PHE A 138 -35.21 -8.71 -35.90
CA PHE A 138 -34.02 -7.89 -35.72
C PHE A 138 -32.82 -8.75 -35.34
N GLU A 139 -31.72 -8.62 -36.06
CA GLU A 139 -30.44 -9.19 -35.66
C GLU A 139 -29.77 -8.31 -34.60
N VAL A 140 -29.25 -8.94 -33.55
CA VAL A 140 -28.59 -8.26 -32.44
C VAL A 140 -27.11 -8.60 -32.45
N PHE A 141 -26.25 -7.60 -32.60
CA PHE A 141 -24.80 -7.73 -32.61
C PHE A 141 -24.19 -7.13 -31.34
N ASP A 142 -23.16 -7.77 -30.81
CA ASP A 142 -22.35 -7.22 -29.73
C ASP A 142 -21.35 -6.15 -30.22
N PRO A 143 -20.65 -5.45 -29.30
CA PRO A 143 -19.67 -4.43 -29.67
C PRO A 143 -18.49 -4.91 -30.52
N ASP A 144 -18.23 -6.22 -30.55
CA ASP A 144 -17.20 -6.83 -31.40
C ASP A 144 -17.73 -7.23 -32.78
N GLY A 145 -19.03 -6.99 -33.05
CA GLY A 145 -19.71 -7.34 -34.29
C GLY A 145 -20.19 -8.79 -34.37
N ILE A 146 -20.23 -9.51 -33.24
CA ILE A 146 -20.69 -10.90 -33.19
C ILE A 146 -22.21 -10.91 -33.02
N LEU A 147 -22.91 -11.69 -33.86
CA LEU A 147 -24.34 -11.92 -33.72
C LEU A 147 -24.64 -12.69 -32.42
N ILE A 148 -25.38 -12.09 -31.50
CA ILE A 148 -25.78 -12.68 -30.22
C ILE A 148 -27.19 -13.27 -30.22
N GLY A 149 -28.02 -12.90 -31.20
CA GLY A 149 -29.35 -13.48 -31.35
C GLY A 149 -30.26 -12.69 -32.29
N VAL A 150 -31.49 -13.17 -32.41
CA VAL A 150 -32.55 -12.53 -33.20
C VAL A 150 -33.69 -12.14 -32.26
N ALA A 151 -34.06 -10.86 -32.26
CA ALA A 151 -35.21 -10.32 -31.55
C ALA A 151 -36.42 -10.23 -32.49
N THR A 152 -37.62 -10.35 -31.93
CA THR A 152 -38.87 -10.15 -32.69
C THR A 152 -39.69 -9.05 -32.03
N VAL A 153 -40.30 -8.19 -32.84
CA VAL A 153 -41.22 -7.14 -32.38
C VAL A 153 -42.32 -7.74 -31.49
N ALA A 154 -42.67 -7.01 -30.43
CA ALA A 154 -43.63 -7.40 -29.40
C ALA A 154 -43.27 -8.65 -28.57
N ALA A 155 -42.09 -9.25 -28.74
CA ALA A 155 -41.57 -10.30 -27.87
C ALA A 155 -40.36 -9.80 -27.06
N ALA A 156 -40.16 -10.38 -25.88
CA ALA A 156 -38.97 -10.12 -25.08
C ALA A 156 -37.76 -10.83 -25.71
N PHE A 157 -36.72 -10.05 -26.00
CA PHE A 157 -35.40 -10.57 -26.30
C PHE A 157 -34.64 -10.77 -24.98
N ALA A 158 -34.33 -12.02 -24.65
CA ALA A 158 -33.53 -12.38 -23.49
C ALA A 158 -32.23 -13.05 -23.94
N SER A 159 -31.11 -12.55 -23.45
CA SER A 159 -29.77 -13.05 -23.73
C SER A 159 -28.88 -12.93 -22.48
N THR A 160 -27.66 -13.46 -22.56
CA THR A 160 -26.63 -13.24 -21.54
C THR A 160 -25.96 -11.86 -21.64
N HIS A 161 -26.27 -11.06 -22.68
CA HIS A 161 -25.72 -9.74 -22.93
C HIS A 161 -26.72 -8.62 -22.59
N ILE A 162 -27.61 -8.28 -23.52
CA ILE A 162 -28.63 -7.23 -23.36
C ILE A 162 -30.02 -7.84 -23.47
N ASN A 163 -30.97 -7.31 -22.69
CA ASN A 163 -32.36 -7.75 -22.63
C ASN A 163 -33.29 -6.56 -22.89
N PHE A 164 -34.24 -6.71 -23.81
CA PHE A 164 -35.12 -5.62 -24.22
C PHE A 164 -36.39 -6.12 -24.91
N THR A 165 -37.33 -5.22 -25.15
CA THR A 165 -38.49 -5.40 -26.02
C THR A 165 -38.51 -4.32 -27.10
N ILE A 166 -38.97 -4.68 -28.30
CA ILE A 166 -39.20 -3.73 -29.39
C ILE A 166 -40.71 -3.56 -29.55
N ALA A 167 -41.19 -2.33 -29.45
CA ALA A 167 -42.55 -1.95 -29.78
C ALA A 167 -42.57 -1.40 -31.21
N ASP A 168 -43.60 -1.79 -31.96
CA ASP A 168 -43.86 -1.20 -33.26
C ASP A 168 -44.46 0.20 -33.11
N GLY A 169 -44.17 1.05 -34.08
CA GLY A 169 -44.67 2.40 -34.13
C GLY A 169 -45.98 2.53 -34.90
N ALA A 170 -46.29 3.76 -35.32
CA ALA A 170 -47.39 4.02 -36.25
C ALA A 170 -46.98 3.74 -37.70
N THR A 171 -45.67 3.82 -37.97
CA THR A 171 -45.03 3.41 -39.22
C THR A 171 -44.37 2.06 -38.95
N ASP A 172 -44.47 1.11 -39.88
CA ASP A 172 -43.76 -0.16 -39.74
C ASP A 172 -42.25 0.05 -39.97
N PHE A 173 -41.41 -0.72 -39.27
CA PHE A 173 -39.97 -0.77 -39.57
C PHE A 173 -39.70 -1.23 -41.01
N ILE A 174 -38.58 -0.78 -41.59
CA ILE A 174 -38.04 -1.33 -42.85
C ILE A 174 -36.67 -2.00 -42.65
N ALA A 175 -36.28 -2.87 -43.57
CA ALA A 175 -34.98 -3.54 -43.51
C ALA A 175 -33.83 -2.53 -43.49
N GLY A 176 -32.91 -2.69 -42.55
CA GLY A 176 -31.78 -1.78 -42.33
C GLY A 176 -32.06 -0.62 -41.36
N GLU A 177 -33.28 -0.46 -40.85
CA GLU A 177 -33.53 0.39 -39.68
C GLU A 177 -33.07 -0.29 -38.39
N GLY A 178 -32.87 0.48 -37.32
CA GLY A 178 -32.33 -0.10 -36.10
C GLY A 178 -32.14 0.82 -34.92
N PHE A 179 -31.48 0.26 -33.91
CA PHE A 179 -31.14 0.91 -32.66
C PHE A 179 -29.67 0.63 -32.33
N ASP A 180 -28.99 1.63 -31.76
CA ASP A 180 -27.74 1.45 -31.04
C ASP A 180 -28.06 1.40 -29.54
N VAL A 181 -27.57 0.36 -28.85
CA VAL A 181 -27.62 0.27 -27.38
C VAL A 181 -26.21 0.47 -26.86
N THR A 182 -25.93 1.65 -26.33
CA THR A 182 -24.64 1.99 -25.74
C THR A 182 -24.60 1.50 -24.30
N VAL A 183 -23.71 0.56 -24.02
CA VAL A 183 -23.44 0.08 -22.67
C VAL A 183 -22.17 0.74 -22.15
N THR A 184 -22.23 1.27 -20.93
CA THR A 184 -21.08 1.91 -20.25
C THR A 184 -20.87 1.27 -18.88
N PHE A 185 -19.61 1.01 -18.54
CA PHE A 185 -19.21 0.53 -17.23
C PHE A 185 -18.54 1.68 -16.48
N THR A 186 -19.07 2.01 -15.31
CA THR A 186 -18.48 3.02 -14.43
C THR A 186 -17.92 2.34 -13.22
N ALA A 187 -16.61 2.48 -12.98
CA ALA A 187 -15.97 2.00 -11.77
C ALA A 187 -16.65 2.63 -10.54
N THR A 188 -17.03 1.79 -9.60
CA THR A 188 -17.63 2.20 -8.33
C THR A 188 -16.92 1.54 -7.17
N VAL A 189 -16.98 2.20 -6.02
CA VAL A 189 -16.47 1.65 -4.76
C VAL A 189 -17.63 0.90 -4.10
N PRO A 190 -17.48 -0.41 -3.79
CA PRO A 190 -18.49 -1.13 -3.04
C PRO A 190 -18.52 -0.63 -1.59
N ALA A 191 -19.69 -0.69 -0.95
CA ALA A 191 -19.85 -0.29 0.44
C ALA A 191 -18.88 -1.05 1.35
N ASN A 192 -18.20 -0.33 2.23
CA ASN A 192 -17.15 -0.81 3.13
C ASN A 192 -16.00 -1.56 2.44
N GLY A 193 -15.71 -1.22 1.19
CA GLY A 193 -14.71 -1.90 0.40
C GLY A 193 -13.94 -0.97 -0.52
N GLY A 194 -13.28 -1.56 -1.51
CA GLY A 194 -12.49 -0.84 -2.48
C GLY A 194 -11.16 -1.52 -2.78
N VAL A 195 -10.61 -1.16 -3.92
CA VAL A 195 -9.31 -1.59 -4.42
C VAL A 195 -8.52 -0.32 -4.71
N PHE A 196 -7.28 -0.30 -4.23
CA PHE A 196 -6.33 0.77 -4.46
C PHE A 196 -5.20 0.26 -5.35
N SER A 197 -4.91 1.01 -6.40
CA SER A 197 -3.61 0.89 -7.06
C SER A 197 -2.52 1.39 -6.12
N VAL A 198 -1.35 0.75 -6.16
CA VAL A 198 -0.17 1.14 -5.39
C VAL A 198 0.94 1.42 -6.38
N VAL A 199 1.48 2.63 -6.34
CA VAL A 199 2.56 3.07 -7.23
C VAL A 199 3.78 3.42 -6.40
N ASP A 200 4.94 2.90 -6.80
CA ASP A 200 6.21 3.14 -6.12
C ASP A 200 6.81 4.51 -6.49
N PRO A 201 7.90 4.94 -5.82
CA PRO A 201 8.54 6.22 -6.10
C PRO A 201 9.09 6.40 -7.53
N ASP A 202 9.31 5.32 -8.26
CA ASP A 202 9.79 5.35 -9.64
C ASP A 202 8.62 5.39 -10.65
N GLY A 203 7.37 5.43 -10.17
CA GLY A 203 6.17 5.41 -10.98
C GLY A 203 5.74 4.00 -11.43
N VAL A 204 6.34 2.95 -10.87
CA VAL A 204 6.01 1.57 -11.21
C VAL A 204 4.79 1.12 -10.42
N ALA A 205 3.79 0.60 -11.12
CA ALA A 205 2.63 -0.04 -10.50
C ALA A 205 3.03 -1.35 -9.82
N LEU A 206 2.68 -1.46 -8.53
CA LEU A 206 2.80 -2.67 -7.74
C LEU A 206 1.46 -3.42 -7.72
N ALA A 207 1.42 -4.56 -7.03
CA ALA A 207 0.16 -5.25 -6.77
C ALA A 207 -0.84 -4.30 -6.09
N SER A 208 -2.12 -4.40 -6.46
CA SER A 208 -3.19 -3.61 -5.85
C SER A 208 -3.44 -4.01 -4.40
N ALA A 209 -3.85 -3.05 -3.58
CA ALA A 209 -4.31 -3.27 -2.22
C ALA A 209 -5.83 -3.34 -2.16
N THR A 210 -6.38 -4.16 -1.27
CA THR A 210 -7.82 -4.28 -1.05
C THR A 210 -8.16 -3.75 0.34
N VAL A 211 -9.21 -2.95 0.45
CA VAL A 211 -9.70 -2.43 1.74
C VAL A 211 -10.02 -3.58 2.69
N GLY A 212 -9.59 -3.46 3.95
CA GLY A 212 -9.74 -4.49 4.98
C GLY A 212 -8.75 -5.65 4.90
N VAL A 213 -7.87 -5.69 3.90
CA VAL A 213 -6.86 -6.75 3.72
C VAL A 213 -5.46 -6.17 3.95
N ALA A 214 -4.64 -6.88 4.72
CA ALA A 214 -3.25 -6.49 4.93
C ALA A 214 -2.47 -6.55 3.61
N TYR A 215 -1.85 -5.44 3.25
CA TYR A 215 -0.95 -5.34 2.11
C TYR A 215 0.48 -5.64 2.54
N ALA A 216 1.15 -6.55 1.83
CA ALA A 216 2.55 -6.89 2.05
C ALA A 216 3.34 -6.74 0.75
N GLY A 217 4.42 -5.96 0.77
CA GLY A 217 5.17 -5.63 -0.44
C GLY A 217 6.43 -4.82 -0.16
N ALA A 218 6.70 -3.80 -0.99
CA ALA A 218 7.80 -2.86 -0.76
C ALA A 218 7.57 -2.01 0.50
N ILE A 219 6.31 -1.70 0.79
CA ILE A 219 5.83 -1.19 2.08
C ILE A 219 4.66 -2.07 2.51
N ASN A 220 4.40 -2.16 3.81
CA ASN A 220 3.25 -2.90 4.35
C ASN A 220 2.30 -1.92 5.02
N PHE A 221 1.01 -2.16 4.92
CA PHE A 221 -0.05 -1.34 5.51
C PHE A 221 -1.39 -2.06 5.44
N THR A 222 -2.40 -1.54 6.14
CA THR A 222 -3.80 -1.94 6.01
C THR A 222 -4.64 -0.72 5.68
N ILE A 223 -5.48 -0.80 4.65
CA ILE A 223 -6.46 0.26 4.35
C ILE A 223 -7.75 -0.07 5.10
N ASN A 224 -8.17 0.81 6.00
CA ASN A 224 -9.39 0.67 6.76
C ASN A 224 -10.46 1.57 6.16
N ASP A 225 -11.66 1.01 6.04
CA ASP A 225 -12.81 1.81 5.67
C ASP A 225 -13.25 2.77 6.78
N GLY A 226 -13.84 3.90 6.39
CA GLY A 226 -14.36 4.91 7.30
C GLY A 226 -15.89 4.90 7.35
N ALA A 227 -16.49 5.89 8.01
CA ALA A 227 -17.95 6.02 8.03
C ALA A 227 -18.52 6.43 6.66
N THR A 228 -17.76 7.26 5.93
CA THR A 228 -18.00 7.57 4.52
C THR A 228 -17.04 6.75 3.68
N ASP A 229 -17.60 5.95 2.76
CA ASP A 229 -16.87 5.11 1.81
C ASP A 229 -15.91 5.94 0.96
N PHE A 230 -14.83 5.31 0.50
CA PHE A 230 -13.95 5.91 -0.50
C PHE A 230 -14.68 6.18 -1.81
N ALA A 231 -14.21 7.18 -2.55
CA ALA A 231 -14.57 7.39 -3.95
C ALA A 231 -13.40 7.02 -4.88
N VAL A 232 -13.71 6.80 -6.16
CA VAL A 232 -12.67 6.63 -7.18
C VAL A 232 -11.81 7.90 -7.22
N ASN A 233 -10.49 7.72 -7.29
CA ASN A 233 -9.46 8.76 -7.21
C ASN A 233 -9.19 9.32 -5.80
N ASP A 234 -9.79 8.79 -4.73
CA ASP A 234 -9.29 9.06 -3.37
C ASP A 234 -7.84 8.53 -3.27
N THR A 235 -6.94 9.30 -2.66
CA THR A 235 -5.50 9.00 -2.62
C THR A 235 -4.89 9.04 -1.23
N PHE A 236 -3.86 8.25 -1.00
CA PHE A 236 -2.97 8.38 0.16
C PHE A 236 -1.52 8.40 -0.31
N THR A 237 -0.71 9.24 0.32
CA THR A 237 0.75 9.24 0.11
C THR A 237 1.45 8.76 1.37
N ILE A 238 2.31 7.74 1.23
CA ILE A 238 3.19 7.26 2.29
C ILE A 238 4.61 7.62 1.89
N ALA A 239 5.25 8.50 2.65
CA ALA A 239 6.61 8.92 2.40
C ALA A 239 7.61 7.99 3.09
N VAL A 240 8.54 7.44 2.31
CA VAL A 240 9.76 6.81 2.82
C VAL A 240 10.90 7.81 2.63
N ALA A 241 11.45 8.33 3.72
CA ALA A 241 12.53 9.31 3.68
C ALA A 241 13.88 8.68 4.02
N ALA A 242 14.96 9.27 3.50
CA ALA A 242 16.30 9.04 4.04
C ALA A 242 16.33 9.55 5.49
N SER A 243 16.86 8.73 6.40
CA SER A 243 17.06 9.16 7.79
C SER A 243 18.26 10.08 7.90
N ALA A 244 18.26 10.96 8.91
CA ALA A 244 19.38 11.83 9.27
C ALA A 244 20.57 11.08 9.93
N GLU A 245 20.81 9.83 9.52
CA GLU A 245 21.89 8.97 10.02
C GLU A 245 21.88 8.71 11.53
N LYS A 246 20.69 8.73 12.14
CA LYS A 246 20.51 8.48 13.57
C LYS A 246 20.76 7.02 13.94
N TYR A 247 21.04 6.76 15.21
CA TYR A 247 21.29 5.43 15.75
C TYR A 247 20.25 5.04 16.80
N ALA A 248 19.85 3.78 16.76
CA ALA A 248 19.06 3.18 17.82
C ALA A 248 19.50 1.74 18.06
N LYS A 249 18.95 1.09 19.10
CA LYS A 249 19.20 -0.33 19.36
C LYS A 249 19.02 -1.13 18.07
N VAL A 250 20.00 -1.98 17.78
CA VAL A 250 19.95 -2.93 16.67
C VAL A 250 18.73 -3.84 16.84
N ASN A 251 18.06 -4.16 15.74
CA ASN A 251 16.91 -5.06 15.74
C ASN A 251 16.74 -5.69 14.36
N SER A 252 16.96 -7.00 14.24
CA SER A 252 16.87 -7.74 12.99
C SER A 252 15.45 -7.87 12.43
N ALA A 253 14.43 -7.56 13.24
CA ALA A 253 13.02 -7.62 12.83
C ALA A 253 12.52 -6.33 12.15
N VAL A 254 13.32 -5.26 12.10
CA VAL A 254 12.96 -4.03 11.37
C VAL A 254 13.74 -3.94 10.06
N LEU A 255 13.32 -3.07 9.15
CA LEU A 255 13.92 -2.90 7.82
C LEU A 255 14.28 -1.44 7.54
N ASP A 256 14.65 -0.71 8.59
CA ASP A 256 15.03 0.70 8.54
C ASP A 256 16.55 0.91 8.49
N GLY A 257 17.33 -0.17 8.38
CA GLY A 257 18.80 -0.22 8.46
C GLY A 257 19.30 -0.78 9.79
N ARG A 258 18.48 -0.79 10.85
CA ARG A 258 18.87 -1.32 12.17
C ARG A 258 18.91 -2.84 12.23
N GLU A 259 18.51 -3.54 11.18
CA GLU A 259 18.78 -4.96 11.02
C GLU A 259 20.28 -5.26 10.91
N LEU A 260 21.10 -4.24 10.59
CA LEU A 260 22.54 -4.34 10.53
C LEU A 260 23.18 -3.63 11.73
N ALA A 261 23.88 -4.39 12.56
CA ALA A 261 24.75 -3.82 13.59
C ALA A 261 25.85 -2.93 12.97
N ASP A 262 26.20 -1.85 13.68
CA ASP A 262 27.20 -0.88 13.22
C ASP A 262 28.21 -0.47 14.31
N CYS A 263 27.77 -0.28 15.56
CA CYS A 263 28.68 0.11 16.65
C CYS A 263 28.13 -0.29 18.02
N ILE A 264 28.95 -0.12 19.07
CA ILE A 264 28.57 -0.42 20.46
C ILE A 264 28.60 0.87 21.28
N LEU A 265 27.53 1.20 21.99
CA LEU A 265 27.46 2.39 22.83
C LEU A 265 28.56 2.37 23.91
N ALA A 266 29.39 3.41 23.95
CA ALA A 266 30.55 3.49 24.84
C ALA A 266 30.22 4.10 26.20
N VAL A 267 29.19 4.93 26.28
CA VAL A 267 28.75 5.59 27.51
C VAL A 267 27.24 5.42 27.64
N ALA A 268 26.78 4.96 28.81
CA ALA A 268 25.35 4.85 29.08
C ALA A 268 24.68 6.21 28.88
N THR A 269 23.64 6.25 28.06
CA THR A 269 23.02 7.51 27.61
C THR A 269 21.51 7.37 27.68
N ASP A 270 20.84 8.30 28.36
CA ASP A 270 19.39 8.38 28.37
C ASP A 270 18.91 9.28 27.24
N THR A 271 18.01 8.75 26.42
CA THR A 271 17.37 9.45 25.31
C THR A 271 15.87 9.68 25.56
N GLY A 272 15.37 9.28 26.74
CA GLY A 272 13.97 9.40 27.12
C GLY A 272 13.52 10.84 27.41
N ALA A 273 12.25 10.98 27.81
CA ALA A 273 11.61 12.27 28.07
C ALA A 273 12.20 13.08 29.26
N ALA A 274 13.23 12.56 29.93
CA ALA A 274 13.95 13.24 31.00
C ALA A 274 14.86 14.38 30.49
N ILE A 275 14.99 14.59 29.17
CA ILE A 275 15.66 15.75 28.57
C ILE A 275 14.60 16.75 28.10
N PRO A 276 14.39 17.89 28.78
CA PRO A 276 13.57 18.98 28.26
C PRO A 276 14.28 19.69 27.09
N PRO A 277 13.58 20.08 26.01
CA PRO A 277 12.15 19.95 25.75
C PRO A 277 11.86 18.80 24.76
N GLY A 278 11.44 17.64 25.29
CA GLY A 278 11.05 16.48 24.49
C GLY A 278 12.23 15.55 24.20
N ALA A 279 11.92 14.30 23.85
CA ALA A 279 12.87 13.26 23.47
C ALA A 279 13.66 13.66 22.21
N ALA A 280 14.59 14.61 22.37
CA ALA A 280 15.47 15.09 21.35
C ALA A 280 16.53 14.03 21.06
N ASP A 281 17.10 14.09 19.86
CA ASP A 281 18.25 13.26 19.54
C ASP A 281 19.44 13.64 20.41
N VAL A 282 20.21 12.65 20.87
CA VAL A 282 21.30 12.85 21.84
C VAL A 282 22.63 12.42 21.21
N TYR A 283 23.63 13.28 21.25
CA TYR A 283 24.99 12.88 20.86
C TYR A 283 25.59 11.97 21.93
N ALA A 284 26.17 10.85 21.49
CA ALA A 284 26.85 9.91 22.36
C ALA A 284 28.14 9.40 21.70
N GLU A 285 29.02 8.82 22.52
CA GLU A 285 30.20 8.11 22.04
C GLU A 285 29.91 6.62 21.88
N ALA A 286 30.40 6.05 20.79
CA ALA A 286 30.26 4.62 20.48
C ALA A 286 31.59 4.04 19.99
N TYR A 287 31.84 2.77 20.31
CA TYR A 287 32.95 2.00 19.78
C TYR A 287 32.66 1.55 18.35
N LYS A 288 33.59 1.87 17.44
CA LYS A 288 33.58 1.42 16.04
C LYS A 288 34.47 0.20 15.77
N ALA A 289 35.37 -0.14 16.68
CA ALA A 289 36.24 -1.33 16.62
C ALA A 289 36.76 -1.67 18.02
N GLY A 290 37.22 -2.90 18.23
CA GLY A 290 37.77 -3.39 19.51
C GLY A 290 37.40 -4.84 19.79
N GLN A 291 37.83 -5.36 20.94
CA GLN A 291 37.46 -6.70 21.40
C GLN A 291 36.56 -6.61 22.63
N PHE A 292 35.36 -7.19 22.53
CA PHE A 292 34.28 -7.05 23.51
C PHE A 292 33.81 -8.39 24.06
N ASN A 293 33.37 -8.38 25.31
CA ASN A 293 32.80 -9.55 25.94
C ASN A 293 31.39 -9.80 25.40
N ARG A 294 31.16 -10.98 24.81
CA ARG A 294 29.87 -11.36 24.22
C ARG A 294 28.73 -11.23 25.22
N ALA A 295 28.95 -11.66 26.46
CA ALA A 295 27.92 -11.70 27.50
C ALA A 295 27.54 -10.32 28.05
N ALA A 296 28.37 -9.30 27.83
CA ALA A 296 28.13 -7.94 28.30
C ALA A 296 27.38 -7.05 27.28
N LEU A 297 27.13 -7.57 26.07
CA LEU A 297 26.44 -6.83 25.02
C LEU A 297 24.91 -6.86 25.21
N VAL A 298 24.28 -5.72 24.91
CA VAL A 298 22.84 -5.55 24.96
C VAL A 298 22.30 -5.37 23.54
N PHE A 299 21.28 -6.14 23.17
CA PHE A 299 20.66 -6.13 21.84
C PHE A 299 19.20 -5.68 21.92
N GLY A 300 18.62 -5.24 20.80
CA GLY A 300 17.19 -4.94 20.71
C GLY A 300 16.37 -6.15 20.26
N GLY A 301 15.07 -6.14 20.59
CA GLY A 301 14.17 -7.22 20.21
C GLY A 301 14.59 -8.58 20.81
N ALA A 302 14.55 -9.62 19.97
CA ALA A 302 14.98 -10.97 20.32
C ALA A 302 16.41 -11.29 19.84
N ASP A 303 17.14 -10.26 19.39
CA ASP A 303 18.48 -10.44 18.82
C ASP A 303 19.48 -10.88 19.88
N THR A 304 20.51 -11.59 19.43
CA THR A 304 21.64 -12.01 20.26
C THR A 304 22.95 -11.67 19.56
N ALA A 305 24.06 -11.87 20.25
CA ALA A 305 25.38 -11.74 19.64
C ALA A 305 25.54 -12.63 18.41
N ALA A 306 24.97 -13.84 18.40
CA ALA A 306 25.04 -14.75 17.26
C ALA A 306 24.38 -14.16 16.00
N THR A 307 23.30 -13.38 16.16
CA THR A 307 22.59 -12.73 15.05
C THR A 307 23.47 -11.71 14.31
N HIS A 308 24.37 -11.03 15.03
CA HIS A 308 25.13 -9.87 14.51
C HIS A 308 26.64 -10.08 14.42
N GLU A 309 27.16 -11.22 14.88
CA GLU A 309 28.60 -11.45 15.03
C GLU A 309 29.37 -11.31 13.72
N GLU A 310 28.87 -11.89 12.63
CA GLU A 310 29.54 -11.80 11.32
C GLU A 310 29.65 -10.35 10.85
N ARG A 311 28.57 -9.57 11.03
CA ARG A 311 28.55 -8.14 10.70
C ARG A 311 29.52 -7.35 11.56
N LEU A 312 29.51 -7.56 12.88
CA LEU A 312 30.41 -6.89 13.83
C LEU A 312 31.88 -7.19 13.52
N ARG A 313 32.20 -8.45 13.20
CA ARG A 313 33.56 -8.85 12.79
C ARG A 313 34.03 -8.11 11.55
N GLY A 314 33.15 -7.95 10.55
CA GLY A 314 33.44 -7.18 9.34
C GLY A 314 33.75 -5.69 9.60
N LEU A 315 33.30 -5.15 10.74
CA LEU A 315 33.57 -3.79 11.19
C LEU A 315 34.80 -3.68 12.12
N GLY A 316 35.48 -4.80 12.41
CA GLY A 316 36.61 -4.84 13.33
C GLY A 316 36.19 -4.88 14.81
N ILE A 317 34.93 -5.23 15.10
CA ILE A 317 34.43 -5.50 16.43
C ILE A 317 34.48 -7.02 16.65
N GLN A 318 35.41 -7.48 17.48
CA GLN A 318 35.59 -8.89 17.80
C GLN A 318 34.87 -9.23 19.10
N LEU A 319 34.20 -10.38 19.12
CA LEU A 319 33.52 -10.87 20.32
C LEU A 319 34.33 -12.00 20.96
N SER A 320 34.36 -12.04 22.28
CA SER A 320 35.06 -13.09 23.03
C SER A 320 34.17 -13.65 24.12
N ASP A 321 34.22 -14.98 24.26
CA ASP A 321 33.47 -15.75 25.25
C ASP A 321 34.25 -15.95 26.55
N ASN A 322 35.54 -15.60 26.56
CA ASN A 322 36.52 -16.10 27.52
C ASN A 322 36.93 -15.06 28.59
N VAL A 323 36.02 -14.16 28.98
CA VAL A 323 36.27 -13.17 30.04
C VAL A 323 35.42 -13.53 31.24
N ALA A 324 36.06 -14.03 32.30
CA ALA A 324 35.37 -14.45 33.52
C ALA A 324 34.59 -13.29 34.17
N TYR A 325 33.35 -13.58 34.60
CA TYR A 325 32.51 -12.70 35.41
C TYR A 325 32.96 -12.70 36.88
#